data_AF-B4P3R3-F1
#
_entry.id   AF-B4P3R3-F1
#
_cell.length_a   1.000
_cell.length_b   1.000
_cell.length_c   1.000
_cell.angle_alpha   90.00
_cell.angle_beta   90.00
_cell.angle_gamma   90.00
#
_symmetry.space_group_name_H-M   'P 1'
#
loop_
_entity.id
_entity.type
_entity.pdbx_description
1 polymer ?
#
loop_
_entity_poly.entity_id
_entity_poly.type
_entity_poly.pdbx_seq_one_letter_code
_entity_poly.pdbx_strand_id
1 'polypeptide(L)'
;MLKYIPLLLVAQLLVVAAKPTNPQLLNSDDPVQRELERQAKAETVQLLNSLFRSQIAYFSEVKAALNPQTKRFQDISLYITRLAQAIAEQELDKKDQLWQNIFEEFKDSPLLINRESETGLTDLQYKAVLTGQKLQDISTKFVKDVADYFWEMAKISGQVVSNGIANQNE
;
A
#
# COMPACT_ATOMS: atom_id res chain seq x y z
N MET A 1 13.72 3.12 16.73
CA MET A 1 14.02 2.48 15.43
C MET A 1 12.86 1.59 14.94
N LEU A 2 12.16 0.85 15.81
CA LEU A 2 11.13 -0.13 15.42
C LEU A 2 9.69 0.39 15.13
N LYS A 3 9.41 1.71 15.14
CA LYS A 3 8.01 2.19 15.12
C LYS A 3 7.36 2.29 13.74
N TYR A 4 8.13 2.31 12.64
CA TYR A 4 7.59 2.51 11.28
C TYR A 4 7.84 1.35 10.30
N ILE A 5 8.78 0.44 10.62
CA ILE A 5 8.92 -0.87 9.96
C ILE A 5 7.63 -1.72 10.02
N PRO A 6 6.81 -1.67 11.09
CA PRO A 6 5.56 -2.43 11.14
C PRO A 6 4.54 -1.97 10.09
N LEU A 7 4.58 -0.71 9.62
CA LEU A 7 3.58 -0.19 8.68
C LEU A 7 3.65 -0.86 7.31
N LEU A 8 4.86 -1.15 6.81
CA LEU A 8 5.08 -1.87 5.55
C LEU A 8 4.72 -3.35 5.66
N LEU A 9 4.92 -3.96 6.84
CA LEU A 9 4.48 -5.32 7.15
C LEU A 9 2.95 -5.44 7.29
N VAL A 10 2.27 -4.40 7.80
CA VAL A 10 0.80 -4.35 7.87
C VAL A 10 0.18 -4.37 6.47
N ALA A 11 0.79 -3.70 5.49
CA ALA A 11 0.35 -3.79 4.09
C ALA A 11 0.46 -5.23 3.53
N GLN A 12 1.46 -6.01 3.96
CA GLN A 12 1.61 -7.40 3.54
C GLN A 12 0.57 -8.34 4.17
N LEU A 13 0.15 -8.08 5.41
CA LEU A 13 -0.94 -8.82 6.07
C LEU A 13 -2.31 -8.52 5.44
N LEU A 14 -2.52 -7.30 4.96
CA LEU A 14 -3.76 -6.84 4.35
C LEU A 14 -4.09 -7.54 3.03
N VAL A 15 -3.09 -7.79 2.18
CA VAL A 15 -3.30 -8.47 0.88
C VAL A 15 -3.55 -9.97 1.04
N VAL A 16 -2.97 -10.59 2.07
CA VAL A 16 -3.24 -12.00 2.41
C VAL A 16 -4.66 -12.18 2.98
N ALA A 17 -5.13 -11.22 3.78
CA ALA A 17 -6.50 -11.23 4.32
C ALA A 17 -7.58 -10.91 3.26
N ALA A 18 -7.22 -10.22 2.17
CA ALA A 18 -8.13 -9.93 1.06
C ALA A 18 -8.33 -11.13 0.11
N LYS A 19 -7.53 -12.20 0.22
CA LYS A 19 -7.76 -13.42 -0.54
C LYS A 19 -8.88 -14.24 0.10
N PRO A 20 -9.97 -14.56 -0.63
CA PRO A 20 -11.04 -15.38 -0.09
C PRO A 20 -10.47 -16.75 0.29
N THR A 21 -10.56 -17.08 1.58
CA THR A 21 -9.95 -18.28 2.17
C THR A 21 -10.74 -19.56 1.83
N ASN A 22 -11.86 -19.45 1.11
CA ASN A 22 -12.73 -20.59 0.84
C ASN A 22 -13.33 -20.54 -0.59
N PRO A 23 -12.79 -21.31 -1.55
CA PRO A 23 -13.33 -21.41 -2.90
C PRO A 23 -14.67 -22.17 -2.97
N GLN A 24 -15.26 -22.61 -1.86
CA GLN A 24 -16.53 -23.34 -1.87
C GLN A 24 -17.78 -22.45 -1.70
N LEU A 25 -17.63 -21.13 -1.50
CA LEU A 25 -18.74 -20.16 -1.61
C LEU A 25 -18.98 -19.68 -3.06
N LEU A 26 -18.33 -20.33 -4.05
CA LEU A 26 -18.30 -19.94 -5.47
C LEU A 26 -19.59 -20.22 -6.28
N ASN A 27 -20.70 -20.61 -5.63
CA ASN A 27 -22.02 -20.62 -6.29
C ASN A 27 -22.81 -19.41 -5.81
N SER A 28 -22.57 -18.25 -6.43
CA SER A 28 -23.37 -17.06 -6.16
C SER A 28 -23.78 -16.39 -7.47
N ASP A 29 -24.85 -16.92 -8.06
CA ASP A 29 -25.69 -16.15 -8.98
C ASP A 29 -26.50 -15.05 -8.27
N ASP A 30 -26.32 -14.88 -6.95
CA ASP A 30 -26.94 -13.81 -6.17
C ASP A 30 -26.36 -12.43 -6.60
N PRO A 31 -27.20 -11.55 -7.20
CA PRO A 31 -26.78 -10.23 -7.64
C PRO A 31 -26.28 -9.33 -6.49
N VAL A 32 -26.77 -9.55 -5.26
CA VAL A 32 -26.36 -8.78 -4.08
C VAL A 32 -24.94 -9.14 -3.67
N GLN A 33 -24.60 -10.42 -3.68
CA GLN A 33 -23.26 -10.88 -3.34
C GLN A 33 -22.22 -10.45 -4.39
N ARG A 34 -22.55 -10.48 -5.69
CA ARG A 34 -21.66 -9.94 -6.74
C ARG A 34 -21.41 -8.43 -6.59
N GLU A 35 -22.41 -7.67 -6.17
CA GLU A 35 -22.26 -6.23 -5.94
C GLU A 35 -21.37 -5.95 -4.72
N LEU A 36 -21.51 -6.72 -3.64
CA LEU A 36 -20.63 -6.62 -2.46
C LEU A 36 -19.18 -6.98 -2.80
N GLU A 37 -18.96 -8.02 -3.61
CA GLU A 37 -17.64 -8.38 -4.14
C GLU A 37 -17.04 -7.26 -5.00
N ARG A 38 -17.85 -6.64 -5.87
CA ARG A 38 -17.43 -5.51 -6.70
C ARG A 38 -17.02 -4.31 -5.84
N GLN A 39 -17.77 -4.01 -4.77
CA GLN A 39 -17.47 -2.93 -3.83
C GLN A 39 -16.17 -3.21 -3.06
N ALA A 40 -16.01 -4.42 -2.50
CA ALA A 40 -14.78 -4.81 -1.81
C ALA A 40 -13.55 -4.71 -2.72
N LYS A 41 -13.69 -5.13 -3.99
CA LYS A 41 -12.64 -5.00 -5.01
C LYS A 41 -12.28 -3.54 -5.28
N ALA A 42 -13.28 -2.67 -5.41
CA ALA A 42 -13.07 -1.24 -5.63
C ALA A 42 -12.37 -0.57 -4.44
N GLU A 43 -12.80 -0.87 -3.21
CA GLU A 43 -12.16 -0.36 -1.98
C GLU A 43 -10.71 -0.83 -1.85
N THR A 44 -10.43 -2.09 -2.20
CA THR A 44 -9.06 -2.63 -2.22
C THR A 44 -8.18 -1.90 -3.22
N VAL A 45 -8.68 -1.66 -4.45
CA VAL A 45 -7.95 -0.89 -5.47
C VAL A 45 -7.69 0.55 -4.99
N GLN A 46 -8.68 1.17 -4.34
CA GLN A 46 -8.56 2.51 -3.79
C GLN A 46 -7.50 2.59 -2.69
N LEU A 47 -7.49 1.64 -1.76
CA LEU A 47 -6.47 1.52 -0.74
C LEU A 47 -5.09 1.42 -1.38
N LEU A 48 -4.85 0.44 -2.26
CA LEU A 48 -3.55 0.22 -2.91
C LEU A 48 -3.05 1.49 -3.60
N ASN A 49 -3.92 2.17 -4.33
CA ASN A 49 -3.60 3.46 -4.96
C ASN A 49 -3.23 4.53 -3.93
N SER A 50 -3.95 4.62 -2.81
CA SER A 50 -3.61 5.57 -1.74
C SER A 50 -2.26 5.27 -1.08
N LEU A 51 -1.96 3.98 -0.86
CA LEU A 51 -0.68 3.52 -0.33
C LEU A 51 0.46 3.86 -1.27
N PHE A 52 0.31 3.65 -2.58
CA PHE A 52 1.33 4.00 -3.57
C PHE A 52 1.53 5.50 -3.68
N ARG A 53 0.45 6.30 -3.67
CA ARG A 53 0.54 7.77 -3.67
C ARG A 53 1.25 8.30 -2.44
N SER A 54 0.98 7.73 -1.27
CA SER A 54 1.65 8.11 -0.02
C SER A 54 3.14 7.80 -0.07
N GLN A 55 3.52 6.64 -0.59
CA GLN A 55 4.92 6.27 -0.79
C GLN A 55 5.62 7.16 -1.82
N ILE A 56 4.96 7.48 -2.95
CA ILE A 56 5.48 8.44 -3.93
C ILE A 56 5.72 9.80 -3.29
N ALA A 57 4.76 10.31 -2.51
CA ALA A 57 4.90 11.58 -1.82
C ALA A 57 6.08 11.56 -0.84
N TYR A 58 6.17 10.52 0.00
CA TYR A 58 7.27 10.36 0.97
C TYR A 58 8.63 10.38 0.26
N PHE A 59 8.81 9.52 -0.73
CA PHE A 59 10.10 9.38 -1.40
C PHE A 59 10.40 10.54 -2.35
N SER A 60 9.41 11.28 -2.84
CA SER A 60 9.64 12.52 -3.59
C SER A 60 10.29 13.59 -2.72
N GLU A 61 9.86 13.72 -1.45
CA GLU A 61 10.50 14.64 -0.50
C GLU A 61 11.92 14.20 -0.14
N VAL A 62 12.14 12.90 0.12
CA VAL A 62 13.48 12.37 0.36
C VAL A 62 14.38 12.65 -0.84
N LYS A 63 13.89 12.37 -2.06
CA LYS A 63 14.61 12.60 -3.31
C LYS A 63 14.99 14.07 -3.49
N ALA A 64 14.09 15.00 -3.17
CA ALA A 64 14.34 16.44 -3.31
C ALA A 64 15.48 16.94 -2.41
N ALA A 65 15.77 16.25 -1.31
CA ALA A 65 16.88 16.57 -0.41
C ALA A 65 18.22 15.93 -0.81
N LEU A 66 18.25 15.10 -1.86
CA LEU A 66 19.44 14.39 -2.32
C LEU A 66 20.05 15.04 -3.56
N ASN A 67 21.37 14.89 -3.72
CA ASN A 67 22.05 15.29 -4.94
C ASN A 67 21.62 14.37 -6.11
N PRO A 68 21.20 14.91 -7.28
CA PRO A 68 20.74 14.12 -8.44
C PRO A 68 21.75 13.11 -8.99
N GLN A 69 23.04 13.30 -8.74
CA GLN A 69 24.10 12.40 -9.19
C GLN A 69 24.30 11.18 -8.27
N THR A 70 23.64 11.15 -7.12
CA THR A 70 23.81 10.08 -6.14
C THR A 70 23.03 8.83 -6.54
N LYS A 71 23.56 7.66 -6.17
CA LYS A 71 22.89 6.37 -6.39
C LYS A 71 21.50 6.36 -5.74
N ARG A 72 21.37 6.89 -4.51
CA ARG A 72 20.09 6.92 -3.80
C ARG A 72 19.03 7.74 -4.53
N PHE A 73 19.41 8.86 -5.15
CA PHE A 73 18.48 9.64 -5.97
C PHE A 73 17.94 8.83 -7.16
N GLN A 74 18.81 8.06 -7.83
CA GLN A 74 18.43 7.19 -8.95
C GLN A 74 17.53 6.04 -8.49
N ASP A 75 17.92 5.35 -7.42
CA ASP A 75 17.15 4.25 -6.82
C ASP A 75 15.72 4.72 -6.46
N ILE A 76 15.60 5.88 -5.81
CA ILE A 76 14.29 6.46 -5.46
C ILE A 76 13.50 6.89 -6.70
N SER A 77 14.17 7.43 -7.72
CA SER A 77 13.50 7.83 -8.97
C SER A 77 12.89 6.64 -9.69
N LEU A 78 13.62 5.51 -9.73
CA LEU A 78 13.12 4.27 -10.28
C LEU A 78 11.92 3.77 -9.46
N TYR A 79 12.05 3.73 -8.14
CA TYR A 79 10.97 3.30 -7.24
C TYR A 79 9.67 4.10 -7.44
N ILE A 80 9.76 5.44 -7.48
CA ILE A 80 8.61 6.31 -7.74
C ILE A 80 7.98 6.02 -9.10
N THR A 81 8.82 5.79 -10.13
CA THR A 81 8.34 5.47 -11.48
C THR A 81 7.55 4.16 -11.49
N ARG A 82 8.04 3.13 -10.80
CA ARG A 82 7.32 1.86 -10.69
C ARG A 82 5.99 1.98 -9.94
N LEU A 83 5.96 2.73 -8.84
CA LEU A 83 4.71 2.99 -8.12
C LEU A 83 3.70 3.76 -8.99
N ALA A 84 4.16 4.72 -9.80
CA ALA A 84 3.29 5.44 -10.73
C ALA A 84 2.69 4.52 -11.80
N GLN A 85 3.49 3.56 -12.32
CA GLN A 85 3.01 2.52 -13.24
C GLN A 85 1.95 1.63 -12.55
N ALA A 86 2.19 1.21 -11.31
CA ALA A 86 1.24 0.41 -10.55
C ALA A 86 -0.08 1.17 -10.28
N ILE A 87 -0.05 2.49 -10.06
CA ILE A 87 -1.26 3.32 -9.92
C ILE A 87 -2.05 3.36 -11.23
N ALA A 88 -1.38 3.45 -12.38
CA ALA A 88 -2.02 3.55 -13.69
C ALA A 88 -2.70 2.24 -14.15
N GLU A 89 -2.28 1.10 -13.62
CA GLU A 89 -2.93 -0.20 -13.87
C GLU A 89 -4.35 -0.22 -13.28
N GLN A 90 -5.32 -0.71 -14.05
CA GLN A 90 -6.73 -0.78 -13.66
C GLN A 90 -7.16 -2.20 -13.26
N GLU A 91 -6.48 -3.22 -13.75
CA GLU A 91 -6.75 -4.61 -13.38
C GLU A 91 -6.09 -4.95 -12.04
N LEU A 92 -6.90 -5.36 -11.06
CA LEU A 92 -6.42 -5.66 -9.71
C LEU A 92 -5.33 -6.73 -9.71
N ASP A 93 -5.50 -7.84 -10.43
CA ASP A 93 -4.53 -8.93 -10.44
C ASP A 93 -3.17 -8.49 -10.99
N LYS A 94 -3.17 -7.66 -12.04
CA LYS A 94 -1.96 -7.05 -12.61
C LYS A 94 -1.36 -6.03 -11.66
N LYS A 95 -2.19 -5.22 -10.99
CA LYS A 95 -1.74 -4.24 -9.98
C LYS A 95 -1.07 -4.94 -8.79
N ASP A 96 -1.64 -6.03 -8.31
CA ASP A 96 -1.08 -6.86 -7.23
C ASP A 96 0.25 -7.48 -7.66
N GLN A 97 0.33 -7.99 -8.89
CA GLN A 97 1.58 -8.52 -9.42
C GLN A 97 2.65 -7.43 -9.55
N LEU A 98 2.29 -6.25 -10.07
CA LEU A 98 3.21 -5.10 -10.13
C LEU A 98 3.69 -4.71 -8.73
N TRP A 99 2.81 -4.69 -7.75
CA TRP A 99 3.17 -4.41 -6.37
C TRP A 99 4.15 -5.44 -5.81
N GLN A 100 3.90 -6.73 -6.00
CA GLN A 100 4.81 -7.78 -5.56
C GLN A 100 6.18 -7.64 -6.25
N ASN A 101 6.21 -7.38 -7.56
CA ASN A 101 7.45 -7.17 -8.30
C ASN A 101 8.24 -5.98 -7.76
N ILE A 102 7.57 -4.86 -7.44
CA ILE A 102 8.18 -3.69 -6.82
C ILE A 102 8.75 -4.05 -5.45
N PHE A 103 8.01 -4.80 -4.64
CA PHE A 103 8.52 -5.25 -3.35
C PHE A 103 9.78 -6.10 -3.52
N GLU A 104 9.76 -7.10 -4.41
CA GLU A 104 10.92 -7.97 -4.66
C GLU A 104 12.13 -7.21 -5.22
N GLU A 105 11.92 -6.22 -6.10
CA GLU A 105 12.99 -5.40 -6.68
C GLU A 105 13.66 -4.52 -5.61
N PHE A 106 12.90 -4.04 -4.61
CA PHE A 106 13.39 -3.08 -3.63
C PHE A 106 13.60 -3.64 -2.22
N LYS A 107 13.22 -4.89 -1.91
CA LYS A 107 13.39 -5.50 -0.58
C LYS A 107 14.86 -5.52 -0.11
N ASP A 108 15.79 -5.65 -1.05
CA ASP A 108 17.23 -5.70 -0.79
C ASP A 108 17.90 -4.32 -0.94
N SER A 109 17.16 -3.31 -1.43
CA SER A 109 17.62 -1.93 -1.51
C SER A 109 16.97 -1.12 -0.38
N PRO A 110 17.67 -0.93 0.75
CA PRO A 110 17.08 -0.24 1.87
C PRO A 110 17.03 1.26 1.59
N LEU A 111 15.96 1.73 0.94
CA LEU A 111 15.69 3.15 0.66
C LEU A 111 15.73 4.03 1.91
N LEU A 112 15.59 3.43 3.08
CA LEU A 112 15.56 4.08 4.39
C LEU A 112 16.87 3.95 5.17
N ILE A 113 17.83 3.15 4.71
CA ILE A 113 19.13 2.99 5.39
C ILE A 113 20.17 3.86 4.69
N ASN A 114 20.91 4.63 5.46
CA ASN A 114 21.95 5.46 4.90
C ASN A 114 23.17 4.63 4.53
N ARG A 115 23.75 4.97 3.38
CA ARG A 115 25.14 4.70 3.04
C ARG A 115 25.68 6.00 2.49
N GLU A 116 26.63 6.62 3.18
CA GLU A 116 27.12 7.95 2.81
C GLU A 116 27.68 8.00 1.38
N SER A 117 28.28 6.91 0.90
CA SER A 117 28.72 6.77 -0.49
C SER A 117 27.58 6.77 -1.53
N GLU A 118 26.35 6.45 -1.11
CA GLU A 118 25.17 6.42 -1.98
C GLU A 118 24.30 7.67 -1.86
N THR A 119 24.44 8.45 -0.79
CA THR A 119 23.58 9.61 -0.49
C THR A 119 24.35 10.93 -0.46
N GLY A 120 25.65 10.91 -0.21
CA GLY A 120 26.46 12.09 0.09
C GLY A 120 26.15 12.73 1.45
N LEU A 121 25.42 12.03 2.33
CA LEU A 121 24.96 12.53 3.61
C LEU A 121 25.44 11.62 4.75
N THR A 122 25.77 12.23 5.88
CA THR A 122 25.98 11.51 7.14
C THR A 122 24.68 10.87 7.63
N ASP A 123 24.77 9.87 8.50
CA ASP A 123 23.59 9.20 9.08
C ASP A 123 22.64 10.19 9.78
N LEU A 124 23.19 11.19 10.46
CA LEU A 124 22.39 12.21 11.15
C LEU A 124 21.61 13.08 10.15
N GLN A 125 22.27 13.51 9.07
CA GLN A 125 21.63 14.31 8.02
C GLN A 125 20.56 13.49 7.29
N TYR A 126 20.86 12.25 6.91
CA TYR A 126 19.90 11.39 6.24
C TYR A 126 18.69 11.08 7.13
N LYS A 127 18.92 10.85 8.43
CA LYS A 127 17.85 10.68 9.41
C LYS A 127 16.97 11.94 9.51
N ALA A 128 17.55 13.13 9.49
CA ALA A 128 16.79 14.37 9.52
C ALA A 128 15.89 14.49 8.28
N VAL A 129 16.39 14.11 7.10
CA VAL A 129 15.59 14.02 5.87
C VAL A 129 14.43 13.06 6.06
N LEU A 130 14.67 11.84 6.58
CA LEU A 130 13.63 10.80 6.76
C LEU A 130 12.59 11.08 7.86
N THR A 131 12.81 12.10 8.70
CA THR A 131 11.95 12.40 9.87
C THR A 131 11.38 13.82 9.89
N GLY A 132 11.55 14.58 8.81
CA GLY A 132 11.01 15.92 8.66
C GLY A 132 9.48 15.96 8.80
N GLN A 133 8.93 17.10 9.22
CA GLN A 133 7.50 17.28 9.53
C GLN A 133 6.58 16.79 8.40
N LYS A 134 6.90 17.16 7.15
CA LYS A 134 6.11 16.76 5.98
C LYS A 134 6.02 15.23 5.81
N LEU A 135 7.07 14.50 6.18
CA LEU A 135 7.06 13.04 6.17
C LEU A 135 6.23 12.45 7.32
N GLN A 136 6.18 13.12 8.47
CA GLN A 136 5.29 12.76 9.57
C GLN A 136 3.82 12.95 9.18
N ASP A 137 3.50 14.03 8.47
CA ASP A 137 2.16 14.30 7.97
C ASP A 137 1.72 13.23 6.94
N ILE A 138 2.62 12.86 6.01
CA ILE A 138 2.38 11.78 5.04
C ILE A 138 2.16 10.44 5.76
N SER A 139 2.96 10.14 6.78
CA SER A 139 2.82 8.91 7.57
C SER A 139 1.50 8.87 8.36
N THR A 140 1.08 10.02 8.89
CA THR A 140 -0.21 10.14 9.60
C THR A 140 -1.38 9.92 8.65
N LYS A 141 -1.31 10.50 7.44
CA LYS A 141 -2.30 10.26 6.38
C LYS A 141 -2.35 8.79 5.99
N PHE A 142 -1.21 8.13 5.84
CA PHE A 142 -1.16 6.69 5.55
C PHE A 142 -1.93 5.87 6.59
N VAL A 143 -1.70 6.12 7.88
CA VAL A 143 -2.40 5.39 8.96
C VAL A 143 -3.91 5.61 8.89
N LYS A 144 -4.33 6.85 8.61
CA LYS A 144 -5.74 7.18 8.42
C LYS A 144 -6.36 6.41 7.24
N ASP A 145 -5.71 6.40 6.08
CA ASP A 145 -6.23 5.73 4.89
C ASP A 145 -6.40 4.21 5.12
N VAL A 146 -5.49 3.59 5.88
CA VAL A 146 -5.62 2.18 6.29
C VAL A 146 -6.80 1.97 7.24
N ALA A 147 -6.98 2.86 8.21
CA ALA A 147 -8.11 2.77 9.15
C ALA A 147 -9.46 2.94 8.44
N ASP A 148 -9.56 3.91 7.53
CA ASP A 148 -10.75 4.16 6.72
C ASP A 148 -11.11 2.92 5.88
N TYR A 149 -10.12 2.25 5.26
CA TYR A 149 -10.35 1.00 4.54
C TYR A 149 -10.90 -0.13 5.43
N PHE A 150 -10.30 -0.36 6.61
CA PHE A 150 -10.78 -1.40 7.52
C PHE A 150 -12.23 -1.14 7.95
N TRP A 151 -12.59 0.12 8.13
CA TRP A 151 -13.96 0.52 8.46
C TRP A 151 -14.94 0.19 7.32
N GLU A 152 -14.60 0.50 6.07
CA GLU A 152 -15.45 0.16 4.92
C GLU A 152 -15.57 -1.36 4.73
N MET A 153 -14.47 -2.11 4.87
CA MET A 153 -14.51 -3.57 4.78
C MET A 153 -15.35 -4.23 5.89
N ALA A 154 -15.35 -3.65 7.09
CA ALA A 154 -16.20 -4.10 8.19
C ALA A 154 -17.68 -3.89 7.89
N LYS A 155 -18.06 -2.75 7.27
CA LYS A 155 -19.45 -2.51 6.83
C LYS A 155 -19.90 -3.52 5.77
N ILE A 156 -19.07 -3.74 4.74
CA ILE A 156 -19.36 -4.69 3.66
C ILE A 156 -19.54 -6.10 4.25
N SER A 157 -18.66 -6.51 5.16
CA SER A 157 -18.74 -7.81 5.83
C SER A 157 -20.02 -7.96 6.68
N GLY A 158 -20.44 -6.90 7.36
CA GLY A 158 -21.71 -6.87 8.10
C GLY A 158 -22.93 -7.06 7.18
N GLN A 159 -22.89 -6.49 5.97
CA GLN A 159 -23.95 -6.67 4.98
C GLN A 159 -24.02 -8.10 4.44
N VAL A 160 -22.86 -8.73 4.17
CA VAL A 160 -22.80 -10.15 3.74
C VAL A 160 -23.45 -11.08 4.78
N VAL A 161 -23.13 -10.89 6.07
CA VAL A 161 -23.71 -11.71 7.16
C VAL A 161 -25.22 -11.48 7.29
N SER A 162 -25.68 -10.23 7.22
CA SER A 162 -27.12 -9.91 7.28
C SER A 162 -27.90 -10.57 6.14
N ASN A 163 -27.34 -10.58 4.93
CA ASN A 163 -27.98 -11.17 3.75
C ASN A 163 -27.95 -12.71 3.80
N GLY A 164 -26.86 -13.30 4.29
CA GLY A 164 -26.78 -14.75 4.51
C GLY A 164 -27.79 -15.26 5.54
N ILE A 165 -28.10 -14.46 6.57
CA ILE A 165 -29.14 -14.79 7.57
C ILE A 165 -30.54 -14.61 6.98
N ALA A 166 -30.77 -13.60 6.13
CA ALA A 166 -32.06 -13.39 5.48
C ALA A 166 -32.41 -14.54 4.52
N ASN A 167 -31.46 -14.98 3.69
CA ASN A 167 -31.64 -16.07 2.73
C ASN A 167 -31.75 -17.48 3.37
N GLN A 168 -31.37 -17.66 4.64
CA GLN A 168 -31.56 -18.92 5.37
C GLN A 168 -32.92 -19.04 6.06
N ASN A 169 -33.68 -17.95 6.12
CA ASN A 169 -35.00 -17.89 6.78
C ASN A 169 -36.18 -17.82 5.77
N GLU A 170 -35.92 -18.02 4.47
CA GLU A 170 -36.93 -18.31 3.43
C GLU A 170 -36.92 -19.82 3.09
#